data_AF-A0A965RC75-F1
#
_entry.id   AF-A0A965RC75-F1
#
_cell.length_a   1.000
_cell.length_b   1.000
_cell.length_c   1.000
_cell.angle_alpha   90.00
_cell.angle_beta   90.00
_cell.angle_gamma   90.00
#
_symmetry.space_group_name_H-M   'P 1'
#
loop_
_entity.id
_entity.type
_entity.pdbx_description
1 polymer ?
#
loop_
_entity_poly.entity_id
_entity_poly.type
_entity_poly.pdbx_seq_one_letter_code
_entity_poly.pdbx_strand_id
1 'polypeptide(L)' 'MLDLFVRVLVAYLLGSINGALLIGRFRGIDIRTQGSGNAGGTNALRTQGWAF' A
#
# COMPACT_ATOMS: atom_id res chain seq x y z
N MET A 1 -3.55 -21.19 21.60
CA MET A 1 -3.67 -19.72 21.76
C MET A 1 -2.46 -18.97 21.19
N LEU A 2 -1.22 -19.31 21.56
CA LEU A 2 -0.02 -18.66 20.98
C LEU A 2 0.10 -18.81 19.46
N ASP A 3 -0.19 -19.99 18.90
CA ASP A 3 -0.18 -20.19 17.44
C ASP A 3 -1.11 -19.24 16.68
N LEU A 4 -2.35 -19.07 17.17
CA LEU A 4 -3.30 -18.12 16.58
C LEU A 4 -2.77 -16.68 16.63
N PHE A 5 -2.19 -16.29 17.75
CA PHE A 5 -1.59 -14.96 17.91
C PHE A 5 -0.45 -14.73 16.91
N VAL A 6 0.44 -15.70 16.74
CA VAL A 6 1.55 -15.63 15.77
C VAL A 6 1.00 -15.49 14.35
N ARG A 7 -0.02 -16.27 13.98
CA ARG A 7 -0.64 -16.18 12.65
C ARG A 7 -1.27 -14.82 12.37
N VAL A 8 -2.02 -14.28 13.35
CA VAL A 8 -2.64 -12.96 13.23
C VAL A 8 -1.57 -11.87 13.12
N LEU A 9 -0.51 -11.96 13.92
CA LEU A 9 0.59 -11.01 13.87
C LEU A 9 1.27 -11.00 12.49
N VAL A 10 1.60 -12.18 11.97
CA VAL A 10 2.22 -12.31 10.63
C VAL A 10 1.29 -11.76 9.55
N ALA A 11 0.00 -12.11 9.59
CA ALA A 11 -0.98 -11.60 8.63
C ALA A 11 -1.12 -10.07 8.69
N TYR A 12 -1.13 -9.49 9.90
CA TYR A 12 -1.18 -8.04 10.08
C TYR A 12 0.06 -7.34 9.53
N LEU A 13 1.25 -7.87 9.82
CA LEU A 13 2.50 -7.30 9.35
C LEU A 13 2.59 -7.35 7.81
N LEU A 14 2.21 -8.47 7.20
CA LEU A 14 2.17 -8.61 5.75
C LEU A 14 1.12 -7.69 5.11
N GLY A 15 -0.09 -7.62 5.69
CA GLY A 15 -1.17 -6.75 5.19
C GLY A 15 -0.90 -5.26 5.38
N SER A 16 -0.01 -4.89 6.31
CA SER A 16 0.39 -3.50 6.55
C SER A 16 1.34 -2.95 5.48
N ILE A 17 1.83 -3.79 4.55
CA ILE A 17 2.67 -3.36 3.44
C ILE A 17 1.80 -2.72 2.37
N ASN A 18 1.83 -1.39 2.28
CA ASN A 18 1.10 -0.65 1.26
C ASN A 18 1.87 -0.64 -0.07
N GLY A 19 1.43 -1.47 -1.02
CA GLY A 19 2.05 -1.59 -2.34
C GLY A 19 2.06 -0.28 -3.15
N ALA A 20 1.01 0.54 -3.05
CA ALA A 20 0.93 1.79 -3.81
C ALA A 20 1.96 2.83 -3.33
N LEU A 21 2.23 2.88 -2.02
CA LEU A 21 3.33 3.69 -1.47
C LEU A 21 4.71 3.09 -1.78
N LEU A 22 4.84 1.76 -1.76
CA LEU A 22 6.10 1.07 -2.05
C LEU A 22 6.53 1.31 -3.51
N ILE A 23 5.63 1.07 -4.46
CA ILE A 23 5.88 1.30 -5.89
C ILE A 23 6.07 2.79 -6.16
N GLY A 24 5.23 3.66 -5.56
CA GLY A 24 5.40 5.11 -5.64
C GLY A 24 6.82 5.53 -5.23
N ARG A 25 7.31 5.02 -4.09
CA ARG A 25 8.67 5.30 -3.62
C ARG A 25 9.75 4.83 -4.60
N PHE A 26 9.61 3.64 -5.20
CA PHE A 26 10.55 3.17 -6.23
C PHE A 26 10.52 4.01 -7.51
N ARG A 27 9.38 4.62 -7.83
CA ARG A 27 9.22 5.54 -8.96
C ARG A 27 9.54 7.00 -8.61
N GLY A 28 9.91 7.31 -7.37
CA GLY A 28 10.18 8.68 -6.91
C GLY A 28 8.93 9.55 -6.79
N ILE A 29 7.76 8.94 -6.64
CA ILE A 29 6.45 9.59 -6.64
C ILE A 29 5.75 9.35 -5.30
N ASP A 30 5.27 10.41 -4.65
CA ASP A 30 4.33 10.29 -3.54
C ASP A 30 2.90 10.45 -4.05
N ILE A 31 2.14 9.36 -4.10
CA ILE A 31 0.74 9.38 -4.54
C ILE A 31 -0.18 10.16 -3.59
N ARG A 32 0.24 10.39 -2.33
CA ARG A 32 -0.56 11.12 -1.33
C ARG A 32 -0.58 12.62 -1.58
N THR A 33 0.34 13.14 -2.40
CA THR A 33 0.35 14.54 -2.82
C THR A 33 -0.47 14.76 -4.10
N GLN A 34 -1.13 13.72 -4.61
CA GLN A 34 -1.88 13.73 -5.87
C GLN A 34 -3.30 13.20 -5.70
N GLY A 35 -4.18 13.59 -6.63
CA GLY A 35 -5.56 13.08 -6.69
C GLY A 35 -6.34 13.31 -5.40
N SER A 36 -6.84 12.23 -4.81
CA SER A 36 -7.60 12.29 -3.54
C SER A 36 -6.71 12.26 -2.29
N GLY A 37 -5.39 12.17 -2.46
CA GLY A 37 -4.43 12.09 -1.36
C GLY A 37 -4.42 10.77 -0.55
N ASN A 38 -5.23 9.78 -0.95
CA ASN A 38 -5.26 8.48 -0.30
C ASN A 38 -4.06 7.62 -0.75
N ALA A 39 -3.49 6.84 0.16
CA ALA A 39 -2.40 5.91 -0.11
C ALA A 39 -2.86 4.59 -0.78
N GLY A 40 -4.15 4.44 -1.10
CA GLY A 40 -4.70 3.21 -1.67
C GLY A 40 -4.52 3.07 -3.19
N GLY A 41 -4.72 1.84 -3.68
CA GLY A 41 -4.63 1.47 -5.09
C GLY A 41 -5.55 2.28 -6.02
N THR A 42 -6.74 2.67 -5.55
CA THR A 42 -7.66 3.50 -6.35
C THR A 42 -7.07 4.88 -6.66
N ASN A 43 -6.35 5.50 -5.73
CA ASN A 43 -5.71 6.80 -5.98
C ASN A 43 -4.50 6.64 -6.90
N ALA A 44 -3.71 5.58 -6.70
CA ALA A 44 -2.63 5.18 -7.59
C ALA A 44 -3.10 4.97 -9.03
N LEU A 45 -4.11 4.13 -9.25
CA LEU A 45 -4.71 3.90 -10.57
C LEU A 45 -5.19 5.21 -11.22
N ARG A 46 -5.85 6.07 -10.45
CA ARG A 46 -6.37 7.35 -10.93
C ARG A 46 -5.28 8.34 -11.36
N THR A 47 -4.18 8.38 -10.61
CA THR A 47 -3.14 9.40 -10.80
C THR A 47 -2.00 8.93 -11.70
N GLN A 48 -1.78 7.62 -11.80
CA GLN A 48 -0.61 7.02 -12.44
C GLN A 48 -0.96 5.96 -13.50
N GLY A 49 -2.23 5.58 -13.61
CA GLY A 49 -2.71 4.60 -14.59
C GLY A 49 -2.61 3.14 -14.14
N TRP A 50 -3.08 2.23 -14.98
CA TRP A 50 -3.23 0.80 -14.65
C TRP A 50 -1.91 0.04 -14.51
N ALA A 51 -0.83 0.55 -15.11
CA ALA A 51 0.51 -0.01 -15.04
C ALA A 51 1.32 0.56 -13.86
N PHE A 52 0.70 1.35 -12.98
CA PHE A 52 1.31 1.78 -11.73
C PHE A 52 1.34 0.65 -10.72
#